data_AF-A0A7I7LEG8-F1
#
_entry.id   AF-A0A7I7LEG8-F1
#
_cell.length_a   1.000
_cell.length_b   1.000
_cell.length_c   1.000
_cell.angle_alpha   90.00
_cell.angle_beta   90.00
_cell.angle_gamma   90.00
#
_symmetry.space_group_name_H-M   'P 1'
#
loop_
_entity.id
_entity.type
_entity.pdbx_description
1 polymer ?
#
loop_
_entity_poly.entity_id
_entity_poly.type
_entity_poly.pdbx_seq_one_letter_code
_entity_poly.pdbx_strand_id
1 'polypeptide(L)'
;MFKQLGDSTLGAVVSIFIADFVPRVRAGLQALGVGRDYLGWVGAPIEWDHGTDPSQVVFNEFLPAVARMRALDPVISELVRLRGAAQHNCLLCKPLRESTALDAGGSEPLYGEIEGFEHSVVLDDRAKAALRYTDTLIWTPAHLAVDDAAEVRSRFSEAEAIELTLDIMRNASNKIAVSLGADAPRVERGTERYRIGADGQTVFI
;
A
#
# COMPACT_ATOMS: atom_id res chain seq x y z
N MET A 1 11.32 -11.85 -21.99
CA MET A 1 11.48 -10.55 -21.29
C MET A 1 12.80 -10.49 -20.53
N PHE A 2 13.01 -11.28 -19.46
CA PHE A 2 14.25 -11.24 -18.65
C PHE A 2 15.56 -11.43 -19.44
N LYS A 3 15.61 -12.38 -20.39
CA LYS A 3 16.77 -12.57 -21.27
C LYS A 3 17.11 -11.35 -22.16
N GLN A 4 16.12 -10.49 -22.42
CA GLN A 4 16.28 -9.29 -23.26
C GLN A 4 16.55 -8.03 -22.42
N LEU A 5 16.03 -7.96 -21.18
CA LEU A 5 16.24 -6.83 -20.28
C LEU A 5 17.57 -6.90 -19.53
N GLY A 6 18.10 -8.11 -19.27
CA GLY A 6 19.35 -8.29 -18.53
C GLY A 6 19.35 -7.53 -17.21
N ASP A 7 20.39 -6.73 -16.99
CA ASP A 7 20.58 -5.91 -15.78
C ASP A 7 19.49 -4.83 -15.59
N SER A 8 18.76 -4.47 -16.65
CA SER A 8 17.65 -3.50 -16.60
C SER A 8 16.33 -4.11 -16.11
N THR A 9 16.31 -5.40 -15.78
CA THR A 9 15.10 -6.13 -15.35
C THR A 9 14.39 -5.43 -14.19
N LEU A 10 15.11 -5.07 -13.13
CA LEU A 10 14.51 -4.44 -11.94
C LEU A 10 13.88 -3.09 -12.30
N GLY A 11 14.62 -2.23 -12.99
CA GLY A 11 14.13 -0.91 -13.40
C GLY A 11 12.89 -0.99 -14.29
N ALA A 12 12.83 -1.97 -15.20
CA ALA A 12 11.64 -2.20 -16.03
C ALA A 12 10.42 -2.66 -15.21
N VAL A 13 10.60 -3.58 -14.27
CA VAL A 13 9.51 -4.04 -13.38
C VAL A 13 9.01 -2.90 -12.49
N VAL A 14 9.92 -2.10 -11.92
CA VAL A 14 9.54 -0.91 -11.14
C VAL A 14 8.79 0.10 -12.01
N SER A 15 9.24 0.35 -13.24
CA SER A 15 8.56 1.26 -14.17
C SER A 15 7.14 0.79 -14.48
N ILE A 16 6.93 -0.53 -14.66
CA ILE A 16 5.59 -1.10 -14.84
C ILE A 16 4.74 -0.92 -13.59
N PHE A 17 5.30 -1.13 -12.39
CA PHE A 17 4.59 -0.87 -11.13
C PHE A 17 4.17 0.60 -11.01
N ILE A 18 5.07 1.55 -11.30
CA ILE A 18 4.77 2.99 -11.29
C ILE A 18 3.64 3.30 -12.29
N ALA A 19 3.76 2.79 -13.53
CA ALA A 19 2.77 2.98 -14.58
C ALA A 19 1.39 2.38 -14.23
N ASP A 20 1.35 1.32 -13.41
CA ASP A 20 0.09 0.73 -12.90
C ASP A 20 -0.49 1.49 -11.70
N PHE A 21 0.33 1.82 -10.68
CA PHE A 21 -0.16 2.33 -9.40
C PHE A 21 -0.29 3.84 -9.29
N VAL A 22 0.59 4.62 -9.91
CA VAL A 22 0.50 6.09 -9.82
C VAL A 22 -0.83 6.61 -10.39
N PRO A 23 -1.34 6.12 -11.54
CA PRO A 23 -2.64 6.52 -12.04
C PRO A 23 -3.81 6.17 -11.10
N ARG A 24 -3.71 5.03 -10.39
CA ARG A 24 -4.73 4.57 -9.41
C ARG A 24 -4.75 5.48 -8.19
N VAL A 25 -3.58 5.76 -7.61
CA VAL A 25 -3.44 6.71 -6.48
C VAL A 25 -3.95 8.08 -6.85
N ARG A 26 -3.59 8.60 -8.04
CA ARG A 26 -4.13 9.85 -8.54
C ARG A 26 -5.65 9.83 -8.59
N ALA A 27 -6.25 8.79 -9.19
CA ALA A 27 -7.70 8.66 -9.29
C ALA A 27 -8.37 8.57 -7.90
N GLY A 28 -7.76 7.86 -6.96
CA GLY A 28 -8.21 7.78 -5.56
C GLY A 28 -8.21 9.14 -4.87
N LEU A 29 -7.08 9.86 -4.91
CA LEU A 29 -6.98 11.21 -4.32
C LEU A 29 -7.99 12.18 -4.96
N GLN A 30 -8.17 12.12 -6.29
CA GLN A 30 -9.18 12.92 -7.00
C GLN A 30 -10.61 12.59 -6.56
N ALA A 31 -10.96 11.30 -6.45
CA ALA A 31 -12.29 10.84 -6.04
C ALA A 31 -12.61 11.19 -4.58
N LEU A 32 -11.59 11.19 -3.71
CA LEU A 32 -11.67 11.64 -2.33
C LEU A 32 -11.80 13.18 -2.23
N GLY A 33 -11.34 13.92 -3.24
CA GLY A 33 -11.32 15.38 -3.24
C GLY A 33 -10.16 15.97 -2.44
N VAL A 34 -9.12 15.18 -2.15
CA VAL A 34 -7.97 15.54 -1.30
C VAL A 34 -6.66 15.46 -2.09
N GLY A 35 -5.57 15.87 -1.44
CA GLY A 35 -4.22 15.67 -1.97
C GLY A 35 -3.88 16.51 -3.20
N ARG A 36 -4.55 17.66 -3.40
CA ARG A 36 -4.26 18.60 -4.50
C ARG A 36 -2.76 18.94 -4.59
N ASP A 37 -2.10 19.09 -3.44
CA ASP A 37 -0.67 19.39 -3.36
C ASP A 37 0.20 18.24 -3.92
N TYR A 38 -0.27 17.00 -3.90
CA TYR A 38 0.39 15.84 -4.50
C TYR A 38 0.06 15.63 -5.99
N LEU A 39 -0.90 16.40 -6.52
CA LEU A 39 -1.40 16.29 -7.89
C LEU A 39 -0.94 17.44 -8.80
N GLY A 40 -0.03 18.30 -8.34
CA GLY A 40 0.46 19.44 -9.11
C GLY A 40 1.04 19.06 -10.49
N TRP A 41 1.54 17.83 -10.64
CA TRP A 41 2.06 17.30 -11.92
C TRP A 41 0.96 16.94 -12.93
N VAL A 42 -0.29 16.74 -12.52
CA VAL A 42 -1.39 16.22 -13.38
C VAL A 42 -1.82 17.21 -14.48
N GLY A 43 -1.40 18.48 -14.40
CA GLY A 43 -1.65 19.50 -15.41
C GLY A 43 -0.39 20.17 -15.98
N ALA A 44 0.80 19.75 -15.54
CA ALA A 44 2.06 20.31 -16.02
C ALA A 44 2.54 19.57 -17.29
N PRO A 45 3.30 20.22 -18.19
CA PRO A 45 4.02 19.51 -19.24
C PRO A 45 4.89 18.41 -18.64
N ILE A 46 4.80 17.19 -19.18
CA ILE A 46 5.65 16.08 -18.77
C ILE A 46 7.00 16.24 -19.48
N GLU A 47 8.04 16.58 -18.73
CA GLU A 47 9.41 16.49 -19.22
C GLU A 47 9.92 15.07 -19.09
N TRP A 48 10.57 14.57 -20.14
CA TRP A 48 11.12 13.22 -20.15
C TRP A 48 12.47 13.19 -19.46
N ASP A 49 12.51 12.58 -18.28
CA ASP A 49 13.74 12.32 -17.54
C ASP A 49 14.33 10.96 -17.97
N HIS A 50 15.55 11.01 -18.48
CA HIS A 50 16.31 9.85 -18.93
C HIS A 50 17.40 9.40 -17.96
N GLY A 51 17.66 10.18 -16.91
CA GLY A 51 18.77 9.95 -15.98
C GLY A 51 18.35 9.35 -14.65
N THR A 52 17.09 9.51 -14.23
CA THR A 52 16.61 8.99 -12.96
C THR A 52 16.34 7.49 -13.02
N ASP A 53 16.91 6.75 -12.07
CA ASP A 53 16.54 5.35 -11.82
C ASP A 53 15.23 5.30 -11.00
N PRO A 54 14.11 4.85 -11.59
CA PRO A 54 12.82 4.81 -10.88
C PRO A 54 12.85 3.89 -9.66
N SER A 55 13.76 2.91 -9.60
CA SER A 55 13.91 2.04 -8.44
C SER A 55 14.42 2.79 -7.21
N GLN A 56 15.33 3.75 -7.39
CA GLN A 56 15.83 4.59 -6.31
C GLN A 56 14.70 5.44 -5.72
N VAL A 57 13.92 6.09 -6.57
CA VAL A 57 12.79 6.92 -6.15
C VAL A 57 11.76 6.10 -5.37
N VAL A 58 11.39 4.92 -5.86
CA VAL A 58 10.42 4.06 -5.15
C VAL A 58 10.99 3.58 -3.82
N PHE A 59 12.14 2.90 -3.83
CA PHE A 59 12.63 2.19 -2.64
C PHE A 59 13.25 3.10 -1.58
N ASN A 60 13.90 4.19 -1.97
CA ASN A 60 14.69 5.01 -1.05
C ASN A 60 14.00 6.33 -0.69
N GLU A 61 13.02 6.79 -1.47
CA GLU A 61 12.31 8.04 -1.20
C GLU A 61 10.83 7.80 -0.87
N PHE A 62 10.06 7.24 -1.80
CA PHE A 62 8.62 7.08 -1.66
C PHE A 62 8.24 6.13 -0.52
N LEU A 63 8.74 4.88 -0.54
CA LEU A 63 8.33 3.89 0.47
C LEU A 63 8.69 4.32 1.90
N PRO A 64 9.90 4.84 2.17
CA PRO A 64 10.24 5.30 3.52
C PRO A 64 9.47 6.57 3.92
N ALA A 65 9.17 7.48 2.98
CA ALA A 65 8.39 8.68 3.28
C ALA A 65 6.97 8.33 3.74
N VAL A 66 6.28 7.44 3.01
CA VAL A 66 4.95 6.97 3.39
C VAL A 66 5.00 6.18 4.70
N ALA A 67 6.01 5.33 4.88
CA ALA A 67 6.18 4.55 6.11
C ALA A 67 6.31 5.40 7.38
N ARG A 68 6.75 6.67 7.27
CA ARG A 68 6.89 7.60 8.39
C ARG A 68 5.62 8.41 8.69
N MET A 69 4.59 8.33 7.86
CA MET A 69 3.31 9.00 8.11
C MET A 69 2.62 8.38 9.34
N ARG A 70 1.84 9.17 10.09
CA ARG A 70 1.26 8.79 11.39
C ARG A 70 -0.14 9.36 11.61
N ALA A 71 -0.80 9.85 10.56
CA ALA A 71 -2.17 10.32 10.62
C ALA A 71 -3.15 9.15 10.67
N LEU A 72 -2.89 8.06 9.93
CA LEU A 72 -3.77 6.90 9.90
C LEU A 72 -3.61 6.06 11.18
N ASP A 73 -4.75 5.56 11.68
CA ASP A 73 -4.77 4.60 12.77
C ASP A 73 -3.90 3.35 12.43
N PRO A 74 -2.98 2.93 13.32
CA PRO A 74 -2.04 1.86 13.03
C PRO A 74 -2.73 0.50 12.84
N VAL A 75 -3.88 0.25 13.48
CA VAL A 75 -4.64 -0.99 13.26
C VAL A 75 -5.25 -0.98 11.87
N ILE A 76 -5.83 0.15 11.42
CA ILE A 76 -6.34 0.28 10.05
C ILE A 76 -5.22 0.13 9.01
N SER A 77 -4.05 0.74 9.22
CA SER A 77 -2.88 0.57 8.33
C SER A 77 -2.49 -0.91 8.21
N GLU A 78 -2.46 -1.64 9.33
CA GLU A 78 -2.13 -3.07 9.32
C GLU A 78 -3.21 -3.92 8.64
N LEU A 79 -4.50 -3.61 8.84
CA LEU A 79 -5.60 -4.28 8.16
C LEU A 79 -5.49 -4.18 6.63
N VAL A 80 -5.25 -2.97 6.11
CA VAL A 80 -5.12 -2.75 4.66
C VAL A 80 -3.83 -3.34 4.11
N ARG A 81 -2.72 -3.30 4.87
CA ARG A 81 -1.47 -3.95 4.50
C ARG A 81 -1.67 -5.46 4.36
N LEU A 82 -2.32 -6.10 5.33
CA LEU A 82 -2.57 -7.54 5.32
C LEU A 82 -3.54 -7.94 4.21
N ARG A 83 -4.57 -7.13 3.94
CA ARG A 83 -5.48 -7.32 2.80
C ARG A 83 -4.71 -7.31 1.48
N GLY A 84 -3.87 -6.30 1.25
CA GLY A 84 -3.04 -6.21 0.04
C GLY A 84 -2.00 -7.32 -0.07
N ALA A 85 -1.34 -7.70 1.03
CA ALA A 85 -0.39 -8.81 1.06
C ALA A 85 -1.05 -10.15 0.69
N ALA A 86 -2.27 -10.40 1.16
CA ALA A 86 -3.04 -11.58 0.79
C ALA A 86 -3.40 -11.58 -0.70
N GLN A 87 -3.88 -10.45 -1.23
CA GLN A 87 -4.26 -10.30 -2.63
C GLN A 87 -3.11 -10.49 -3.62
N HIS A 88 -1.90 -10.05 -3.25
CA HIS A 88 -0.71 -10.25 -4.06
C HIS A 88 0.00 -11.58 -3.76
N ASN A 89 -0.53 -12.37 -2.81
CA ASN A 89 0.08 -13.59 -2.31
C ASN A 89 1.56 -13.44 -1.88
N CYS A 90 1.95 -12.28 -1.36
CA CYS A 90 3.35 -12.01 -0.97
C CYS A 90 3.77 -12.91 0.20
N LEU A 91 4.63 -13.91 -0.06
CA LEU A 91 5.05 -14.89 0.96
C LEU A 91 5.90 -14.25 2.06
N LEU A 92 6.65 -13.20 1.72
CA LEU A 92 7.40 -12.37 2.66
C LEU A 92 6.48 -11.53 3.57
N CYS A 93 5.41 -10.96 3.02
CA CYS A 93 4.64 -9.90 3.68
C CYS A 93 3.52 -10.42 4.58
N LYS A 94 2.87 -11.53 4.18
CA LYS A 94 1.75 -12.14 4.91
C LYS A 94 2.08 -12.55 6.35
N PRO A 95 3.25 -13.13 6.68
CA PRO A 95 3.57 -13.53 8.05
C PRO A 95 4.04 -12.37 8.94
N LEU A 96 4.31 -11.18 8.39
CA LEU A 96 4.78 -10.06 9.20
C LEU A 96 3.64 -9.44 10.01
N ARG A 97 3.95 -8.92 11.20
CA ARG A 97 3.04 -8.11 12.03
C ARG A 97 3.73 -6.84 12.49
N GLU A 98 3.11 -5.69 12.23
CA GLU A 98 3.64 -4.40 12.66
C GLU A 98 3.37 -4.20 14.17
N SER A 99 4.41 -3.82 14.91
CA SER A 99 4.38 -3.80 16.37
C SER A 99 3.49 -2.69 16.93
N THR A 100 3.50 -1.50 16.31
CA THR A 100 2.62 -0.38 16.68
C THR A 100 1.15 -0.76 16.53
N ALA A 101 0.79 -1.50 15.48
CA ALA A 101 -0.57 -2.00 15.28
C ALA A 101 -0.96 -3.04 16.34
N LEU A 102 -0.06 -3.96 16.69
CA LEU A 102 -0.28 -4.90 17.79
C LEU A 102 -0.46 -4.19 19.13
N ASP A 103 0.39 -3.21 19.44
CA ASP A 103 0.35 -2.43 20.67
C ASP A 103 -0.93 -1.57 20.76
N ALA A 104 -1.49 -1.17 19.61
CA ALA A 104 -2.76 -0.45 19.50
C ALA A 104 -4.01 -1.35 19.56
N GLY A 105 -3.87 -2.65 19.80
CA GLY A 105 -4.98 -3.60 19.94
C GLY A 105 -5.22 -4.50 18.72
N GLY A 106 -4.37 -4.41 17.70
CA GLY A 106 -4.34 -5.36 16.59
C GLY A 106 -4.00 -6.77 17.08
N SER A 107 -4.64 -7.78 16.48
CA SER A 107 -4.48 -9.17 16.94
C SER A 107 -4.86 -10.18 15.85
N GLU A 108 -4.37 -11.41 15.95
CA GLU A 108 -4.70 -12.47 14.98
C GLU A 108 -6.21 -12.72 14.84
N PRO A 109 -7.04 -12.75 15.91
CA PRO A 109 -8.48 -12.85 15.75
C PRO A 109 -9.08 -11.71 14.92
N LEU A 110 -8.64 -10.46 15.14
CA LEU A 110 -9.08 -9.31 14.35
C LEU A 110 -8.66 -9.47 12.87
N TYR A 111 -7.41 -9.86 12.63
CA TYR A 111 -6.87 -10.03 11.28
C TYR A 111 -7.50 -11.21 10.53
N GLY A 112 -8.00 -12.22 11.25
CA GLY A 112 -8.77 -13.32 10.69
C GLY A 112 -10.07 -12.88 10.01
N GLU A 113 -10.62 -11.72 10.38
CA GLU A 113 -11.86 -11.18 9.81
C GLU A 113 -11.65 -10.52 8.43
N ILE A 114 -10.40 -10.26 8.01
CA ILE A 114 -10.08 -9.50 6.80
C ILE A 114 -10.58 -10.18 5.52
N GLU A 115 -10.60 -11.52 5.44
CA GLU A 115 -11.03 -12.21 4.22
C GLU A 115 -12.53 -11.98 3.95
N GLY A 116 -13.35 -12.07 5.00
CA GLY A 116 -14.80 -11.94 4.97
C GLY A 116 -15.33 -10.63 5.53
N PHE A 117 -14.53 -9.56 5.50
CA PHE A 117 -14.73 -8.34 6.28
C PHE A 117 -16.13 -7.70 6.14
N GLU A 118 -16.79 -7.84 5.00
CA GLU A 118 -18.16 -7.35 4.78
C GLU A 118 -19.14 -7.90 5.82
N HIS A 119 -19.01 -9.19 6.15
CA HIS A 119 -19.87 -9.90 7.09
C HIS A 119 -19.35 -9.87 8.53
N SER A 120 -18.17 -9.29 8.77
CA SER A 120 -17.59 -9.23 10.10
C SER A 120 -18.48 -8.41 11.05
N VAL A 121 -18.67 -8.92 12.26
CA VAL A 121 -19.31 -8.20 13.37
C VAL A 121 -18.29 -7.56 14.32
N VAL A 122 -17.00 -7.81 14.09
CA VAL A 122 -15.87 -7.31 14.90
C VAL A 122 -15.29 -6.05 14.27
N LEU A 123 -15.16 -6.02 12.94
CA LEU A 123 -14.68 -4.85 12.21
C LEU A 123 -15.78 -3.78 12.16
N ASP A 124 -15.43 -2.55 12.55
CA ASP A 124 -16.33 -1.41 12.42
C ASP A 124 -16.44 -0.93 10.96
N ASP A 125 -17.41 -0.05 10.70
CA ASP A 125 -17.63 0.46 9.36
C ASP A 125 -16.43 1.23 8.79
N ARG A 126 -15.60 1.83 9.67
CA ARG A 126 -14.42 2.60 9.27
C ARG A 126 -13.35 1.65 8.71
N ALA A 127 -13.09 0.54 9.40
CA ALA A 127 -12.21 -0.53 8.92
C ALA A 127 -12.74 -1.17 7.63
N LYS A 128 -14.05 -1.46 7.55
CA LYS A 128 -14.66 -2.01 6.33
C LYS A 128 -14.55 -1.05 5.14
N ALA A 129 -14.74 0.25 5.35
CA ALA A 129 -14.55 1.25 4.30
C ALA A 129 -13.10 1.29 3.79
N ALA A 130 -12.11 1.22 4.69
CA ALA A 130 -10.70 1.15 4.29
C ALA A 130 -10.37 -0.13 3.50
N LEU A 131 -10.94 -1.28 3.88
CA LEU A 131 -10.76 -2.55 3.17
C LEU A 131 -11.42 -2.55 1.79
N ARG A 132 -12.65 -2.02 1.65
CA ARG A 132 -13.27 -1.82 0.31
C ARG A 132 -12.45 -0.91 -0.57
N TYR A 133 -12.02 0.23 -0.04
CA TYR A 133 -11.20 1.18 -0.78
C TYR A 133 -9.85 0.57 -1.22
N THR A 134 -9.25 -0.27 -0.36
CA THR A 134 -8.07 -1.07 -0.69
C THR A 134 -8.32 -2.02 -1.86
N ASP A 135 -9.42 -2.78 -1.83
CA ASP A 135 -9.81 -3.69 -2.92
C ASP A 135 -10.02 -2.91 -4.23
N THR A 136 -10.71 -1.78 -4.16
CA THR A 136 -10.97 -0.92 -5.32
C THR A 136 -9.67 -0.39 -5.92
N LEU A 137 -8.75 0.15 -5.12
CA LEU A 137 -7.44 0.58 -5.62
C LEU A 137 -6.64 -0.57 -6.23
N ILE A 138 -6.68 -1.77 -5.65
CA ILE A 138 -5.89 -2.92 -6.10
C ILE A 138 -6.46 -3.56 -7.37
N TRP A 139 -7.79 -3.69 -7.49
CA TRP A 139 -8.42 -4.46 -8.57
C TRP A 139 -9.05 -3.64 -9.69
N THR A 140 -9.33 -2.35 -9.47
CA THR A 140 -10.00 -1.51 -10.47
C THR A 140 -9.09 -0.39 -10.98
N PRO A 141 -8.30 -0.63 -12.05
CA PRO A 141 -7.42 0.39 -12.61
C PRO A 141 -8.23 1.58 -13.17
N ALA A 142 -8.13 2.73 -12.50
CA ALA A 142 -8.70 4.03 -12.89
C ALA A 142 -10.25 4.13 -12.93
N HIS A 143 -10.98 3.10 -12.53
CA HIS A 143 -12.42 3.12 -12.30
C HIS A 143 -12.72 2.98 -10.82
N LEU A 144 -12.38 4.02 -10.06
CA LEU A 144 -12.65 4.01 -8.64
C LEU A 144 -14.17 4.04 -8.41
N ALA A 145 -14.70 3.07 -7.67
CA ALA A 145 -16.09 3.08 -7.26
C ALA A 145 -16.34 4.35 -6.43
N VAL A 146 -17.16 5.26 -6.97
CA VAL A 146 -17.47 6.56 -6.36
C VAL A 146 -17.98 6.38 -4.91
N ASP A 147 -18.69 5.29 -4.67
CA ASP A 147 -19.28 4.93 -3.38
C ASP A 147 -18.21 4.59 -2.33
N ASP A 148 -17.15 3.87 -2.70
CA ASP A 148 -16.06 3.54 -1.76
C ASP A 148 -15.27 4.79 -1.35
N ALA A 149 -14.97 5.67 -2.30
CA ALA A 149 -14.38 6.98 -1.98
C ALA A 149 -15.31 7.85 -1.13
N ALA A 150 -16.62 7.77 -1.33
CA ALA A 150 -17.59 8.50 -0.51
C ALA A 150 -17.60 8.00 0.94
N GLU A 151 -17.53 6.68 1.16
CA GLU A 151 -17.42 6.09 2.50
C GLU A 151 -16.10 6.45 3.18
N VAL A 152 -14.98 6.46 2.47
CA VAL A 152 -13.71 6.93 3.04
C VAL A 152 -13.79 8.41 3.38
N ARG A 153 -14.30 9.26 2.48
CA ARG A 153 -14.45 10.70 2.73
C ARG A 153 -15.36 11.01 3.91
N SER A 154 -16.40 10.21 4.16
CA SER A 154 -17.32 10.45 5.28
C SER A 154 -16.76 10.01 6.64
N ARG A 155 -15.77 9.11 6.65
CA ARG A 155 -15.26 8.47 7.86
C ARG A 155 -13.84 8.87 8.24
N PHE A 156 -13.06 9.40 7.31
CA PHE A 156 -11.64 9.75 7.49
C PHE A 156 -11.42 11.25 7.29
N SER A 157 -10.50 11.82 8.06
CA SER A 157 -9.96 13.15 7.81
C SER A 157 -9.16 13.18 6.50
N GLU A 158 -8.89 14.37 5.97
CA GLU A 158 -8.11 14.50 4.74
C GLU A 158 -6.70 13.88 4.87
N ALA A 159 -6.03 14.11 6.00
CA ALA A 159 -4.70 13.56 6.26
C ALA A 159 -4.71 12.02 6.31
N GLU A 160 -5.71 11.43 6.99
CA GLU A 160 -5.88 9.98 7.04
C GLU A 160 -6.21 9.38 5.68
N ALA A 161 -7.07 10.03 4.88
CA ALA A 161 -7.47 9.54 3.57
C ALA A 161 -6.31 9.59 2.55
N ILE A 162 -5.47 10.64 2.63
CA ILE A 162 -4.21 10.73 1.88
C ILE A 162 -3.28 9.60 2.30
N GLU A 163 -3.03 9.44 3.59
CA GLU A 163 -2.14 8.39 4.12
C GLU A 163 -2.62 6.99 3.73
N LEU A 164 -3.91 6.69 3.88
CA LEU A 164 -4.52 5.43 3.46
C LEU A 164 -4.25 5.14 1.99
N THR A 165 -4.46 6.13 1.11
CA THR A 165 -4.25 5.97 -0.33
C THR A 165 -2.79 5.71 -0.67
N LEU A 166 -1.86 6.43 -0.03
CA LEU A 166 -0.42 6.27 -0.24
C LEU A 166 0.10 4.96 0.38
N ASP A 167 -0.40 4.56 1.54
CA ASP A 167 0.00 3.34 2.23
C ASP A 167 -0.46 2.09 1.46
N ILE A 168 -1.63 2.12 0.82
CA ILE A 168 -2.05 1.06 -0.12
C ILE A 168 -1.04 0.90 -1.26
N MET A 169 -0.56 1.99 -1.88
CA MET A 169 0.47 1.93 -2.91
C MET A 169 1.82 1.46 -2.35
N ARG A 170 2.24 1.97 -1.19
CA ARG A 170 3.45 1.54 -0.49
C ARG A 170 3.42 0.02 -0.30
N ASN A 171 2.34 -0.51 0.24
CA ASN A 171 2.18 -1.94 0.48
C ASN A 171 2.08 -2.74 -0.83
N ALA A 172 1.44 -2.20 -1.86
CA ALA A 172 1.36 -2.83 -3.17
C ALA A 172 2.69 -2.91 -3.93
N SER A 173 3.72 -2.16 -3.52
CA SER A 173 5.09 -2.34 -4.06
C SER A 173 5.64 -3.75 -3.86
N ASN A 174 5.06 -4.54 -2.94
CA ASN A 174 5.39 -5.96 -2.79
C ASN A 174 5.18 -6.78 -4.09
N LYS A 175 4.34 -6.32 -5.02
CA LYS A 175 4.20 -6.90 -6.36
C LYS A 175 5.53 -6.97 -7.10
N ILE A 176 6.44 -6.03 -6.87
CA ILE A 176 7.78 -6.02 -7.47
C ILE A 176 8.52 -7.29 -7.03
N ALA A 177 8.60 -7.55 -5.71
CA ALA A 177 9.25 -8.75 -5.18
C ALA A 177 8.56 -10.03 -5.65
N VAL A 178 7.22 -10.10 -5.59
CA VAL A 178 6.44 -11.26 -6.03
C VAL A 178 6.67 -11.55 -7.52
N SER A 179 6.63 -10.54 -8.38
CA SER A 179 6.81 -10.71 -9.84
C SER A 179 8.23 -11.17 -10.22
N LEU A 180 9.21 -10.88 -9.37
CA LEU A 180 10.60 -11.30 -9.52
C LEU A 180 10.91 -12.61 -8.79
N GLY A 181 9.96 -13.20 -8.06
CA GLY A 181 10.18 -14.36 -7.20
C GLY A 181 11.13 -14.09 -6.03
N ALA A 182 11.25 -12.83 -5.61
CA ALA A 182 12.13 -12.35 -4.55
C ALA A 182 11.40 -12.19 -3.20
N ASP A 183 10.24 -12.81 -3.03
CA ASP A 183 9.37 -12.68 -1.86
C ASP A 183 9.47 -13.89 -0.90
N ALA A 184 10.62 -14.57 -0.85
CA ALA A 184 10.81 -15.71 0.04
C ALA A 184 10.41 -15.39 1.50
N PRO A 185 9.67 -16.29 2.17
CA PRO A 185 9.20 -16.04 3.53
C PRO A 185 10.39 -15.98 4.50
N ARG A 186 10.28 -15.13 5.52
CA ARG A 186 11.28 -15.04 6.60
C ARG A 186 11.11 -16.12 7.66
N VAL A 187 9.86 -16.58 7.84
CA VAL A 187 9.49 -17.63 8.79
C VAL A 187 8.72 -18.73 8.07
N GLU A 188 9.01 -19.99 8.40
CA GLU A 188 8.31 -21.14 7.80
C GLU A 188 6.89 -21.32 8.35
N ARG A 189 6.67 -20.93 9.62
CA ARG A 189 5.38 -21.04 10.32
C ARG A 189 5.19 -19.86 11.28
N GLY A 190 3.93 -19.47 11.48
CA GLY A 190 3.56 -18.40 12.40
C GLY A 190 3.79 -17.00 11.83
N THR A 191 4.02 -16.04 12.72
CA THR A 191 4.22 -14.64 12.38
C THR A 191 5.53 -14.10 12.96
N GLU A 192 6.12 -13.10 12.29
CA GLU A 192 7.32 -12.38 12.75
C GLU A 192 6.95 -10.91 12.98
N ARG A 193 7.44 -10.32 14.07
CA ARG A 193 7.17 -8.92 14.38
C ARG A 193 8.20 -8.01 13.70
N TYR A 194 7.74 -6.84 13.31
CA TYR A 194 8.61 -5.76 12.86
C TYR A 194 8.06 -4.42 13.35
N ARG A 195 8.87 -3.38 13.26
CA ARG A 195 8.49 -1.99 13.47
C ARG A 195 9.07 -1.12 12.36
N ILE A 196 8.48 0.05 12.15
CA ILE A 196 9.05 1.06 11.26
C ILE A 196 10.04 1.95 12.03
N GLY A 197 11.28 2.01 11.55
CA GLY A 197 12.33 2.89 12.06
C GLY A 197 12.03 4.37 11.80
N ALA A 198 12.78 5.25 12.48
CA ALA A 198 12.62 6.70 12.31
C ALA A 198 12.93 7.18 10.88
N ASP A 199 13.72 6.41 10.14
CA ASP A 199 14.04 6.62 8.72
C ASP A 199 12.99 6.04 7.77
N GLY A 200 11.97 5.33 8.28
CA GLY A 200 10.95 4.66 7.47
C GLY A 200 11.32 3.24 7.05
N GLN A 201 12.47 2.72 7.48
CA GLN A 201 12.92 1.36 7.17
C GLN A 201 12.31 0.33 8.11
N THR A 202 12.11 -0.89 7.62
CA THR A 202 11.63 -2.01 8.43
C THR A 202 12.73 -2.53 9.36
N VAL A 203 12.42 -2.65 10.65
CA VAL A 203 13.29 -3.25 11.67
C VAL A 203 12.59 -4.47 12.28
N PHE A 204 13.14 -5.66 12.08
CA PHE A 204 12.63 -6.92 12.63
C PHE A 204 13.02 -7.05 14.11
N ILE A 205 12.12 -7.60 14.93
CA ILE A 205 12.29 -7.72 16.40
C ILE A 205 11.82 -9.06 16.95
#